data_AF-A0A7C5C4N2-F1
#
_entry.id   AF-A0A7C5C4N2-F1
#
_cell.length_a   1.000
_cell.length_b   1.000
_cell.length_c   1.000
_cell.angle_alpha   90.00
_cell.angle_beta   90.00
_cell.angle_gamma   90.00
#
_symmetry.space_group_name_H-M   'P 1'
#
loop_
_entity.id
_entity.type
_entity.pdbx_description
1 polymer ?
#
loop_
_entity_poly.entity_id
_entity_poly.type
_entity_poly.pdbx_seq_one_letter_code
_entity_poly.pdbx_strand_id
1 'polypeptide(L)'
;MERIREIPYNYTSFSDREIVLRFLGERGWALIEALRDTRRTGRSARMLFEVLGDMWVVGRNPYLQEDLLENATRRRHLIQALEHRLTQFESRLDDNPMAAELLALAREAVQRFAGCFEARRRLRRRLLRALAGITRPDNVDFGGLARVAHATDATDWRVEIPFAV
;
A
#
# COMPACT_ATOMS: atom_id res chain seq x y z
N MET A 1 -1.95 -28.22 -6.32
CA MET A 1 -1.92 -27.15 -7.35
C MET A 1 -1.42 -25.90 -6.66
N GLU A 2 -0.18 -25.49 -6.93
CA GLU A 2 0.43 -24.33 -6.28
C GLU A 2 -0.36 -23.08 -6.68
N ARG A 3 -0.88 -22.33 -5.71
CA ARG A 3 -1.74 -21.18 -5.96
C ARG A 3 -0.84 -20.02 -6.41
N ILE A 4 -0.61 -19.91 -7.72
CA ILE A 4 0.22 -18.86 -8.32
C ILE A 4 -0.37 -17.50 -7.91
N ARG A 5 0.41 -16.69 -7.22
CA ARG A 5 0.09 -15.31 -6.86
C ARG A 5 0.44 -14.39 -8.02
N GLU A 6 -0.45 -13.49 -8.38
CA GLU A 6 -0.23 -12.49 -9.41
C GLU A 6 0.31 -11.19 -8.83
N ILE A 7 -0.10 -10.85 -7.60
CA ILE A 7 0.40 -9.69 -6.88
C ILE A 7 1.76 -10.03 -6.24
N PRO A 8 2.85 -9.35 -6.61
CA PRO A 8 4.16 -9.56 -6.00
C PRO A 8 4.16 -9.23 -4.50
N TYR A 9 5.12 -9.82 -3.78
CA TYR A 9 5.32 -9.61 -2.34
C TYR A 9 4.11 -9.99 -1.45
N ASN A 10 3.15 -10.76 -1.99
CA ASN A 10 2.03 -11.29 -1.22
C ASN A 10 2.40 -12.62 -0.54
N TYR A 11 3.21 -12.52 0.53
CA TYR A 11 3.58 -13.66 1.39
C TYR A 11 2.61 -13.88 2.55
N THR A 12 1.33 -13.52 2.35
CA THR A 12 0.36 -13.33 3.42
C THR A 12 -0.87 -14.21 3.20
N SER A 13 -1.70 -14.36 4.24
CA SER A 13 -2.99 -15.07 4.11
C SER A 13 -3.99 -14.35 3.21
N PHE A 14 -3.80 -13.05 2.93
CA PHE A 14 -4.67 -12.30 2.04
C PHE A 14 -4.56 -12.82 0.60
N SER A 15 -5.70 -13.09 -0.01
CA SER A 15 -5.84 -13.35 -1.44
C SER A 15 -5.58 -12.09 -2.26
N ASP A 16 -5.23 -12.27 -3.53
CA ASP A 16 -5.02 -11.14 -4.44
C ASP A 16 -6.31 -10.33 -4.60
N ARG A 17 -7.48 -11.02 -4.59
CA ARG A 17 -8.80 -10.37 -4.54
C ARG A 17 -8.92 -9.42 -3.35
N GLU A 18 -8.58 -9.86 -2.14
CA GLU A 18 -8.68 -9.00 -0.96
C GLU A 18 -7.75 -7.79 -1.03
N ILE A 19 -6.56 -7.94 -1.61
CA ILE A 19 -5.65 -6.81 -1.84
C ILE A 19 -6.25 -5.84 -2.85
N VAL A 20 -6.78 -6.34 -3.98
CA VAL A 20 -7.47 -5.51 -4.96
C VAL A 20 -8.63 -4.75 -4.32
N LEU A 21 -9.50 -5.43 -3.58
CA LEU A 21 -10.65 -4.81 -2.92
C LEU A 21 -10.24 -3.67 -1.98
N ARG A 22 -9.16 -3.85 -1.22
CA ARG A 22 -8.65 -2.84 -0.29
C ARG A 22 -8.16 -1.58 -1.00
N PHE A 23 -7.58 -1.70 -2.19
CA PHE A 23 -7.01 -0.55 -2.90
C PHE A 23 -7.96 0.07 -3.94
N LEU A 24 -8.68 -0.77 -4.69
CA LEU A 24 -9.48 -0.40 -5.85
C LEU A 24 -11.00 -0.61 -5.67
N GLY A 25 -11.42 -1.23 -4.56
CA GLY A 25 -12.82 -1.53 -4.28
C GLY A 25 -13.41 -2.63 -5.16
N GLU A 26 -14.71 -2.91 -4.95
CA GLU A 26 -15.46 -3.92 -5.72
C GLU A 26 -15.47 -3.60 -7.22
N ARG A 27 -15.55 -2.31 -7.60
CA ARG A 27 -15.52 -1.91 -9.01
C ARG A 27 -14.19 -2.27 -9.68
N GLY A 28 -13.06 -2.01 -9.02
CA GLY A 28 -11.75 -2.39 -9.55
C GLY A 28 -11.60 -3.89 -9.73
N TRP A 29 -12.12 -4.68 -8.78
CA TRP A 29 -12.14 -6.14 -8.90
C TRP A 29 -12.97 -6.62 -10.10
N ALA A 30 -14.19 -6.11 -10.25
CA ALA A 30 -15.07 -6.46 -11.37
C ALA A 30 -14.46 -6.10 -12.74
N LEU A 31 -13.78 -4.95 -12.84
CA LEU A 31 -13.06 -4.54 -14.05
C LEU A 31 -11.91 -5.49 -14.37
N ILE A 32 -11.14 -5.91 -13.36
CA ILE A 32 -10.06 -6.89 -13.54
C ILE A 32 -10.61 -8.21 -14.04
N GLU A 33 -11.69 -8.73 -13.45
CA GLU A 33 -12.32 -9.98 -13.89
C GLU A 33 -12.77 -9.90 -15.34
N ALA A 34 -13.50 -8.84 -15.72
CA ALA A 34 -13.96 -8.68 -17.10
C ALA A 34 -12.81 -8.51 -18.11
N LEU A 35 -11.71 -7.86 -17.72
CA LEU A 35 -10.54 -7.69 -18.58
C LEU A 35 -9.69 -8.95 -18.72
N ARG A 36 -9.74 -9.90 -17.76
CA ARG A 36 -9.05 -11.21 -17.86
C ARG A 36 -9.60 -12.06 -18.99
N ASP A 37 -10.90 -11.99 -19.23
CA ASP A 37 -11.56 -12.76 -20.30
C ASP A 37 -11.16 -12.25 -21.70
N THR A 38 -10.51 -11.08 -21.77
CA THR A 38 -10.01 -10.49 -23.00
C THR A 38 -8.52 -10.85 -23.19
N ARG A 39 -8.22 -11.83 -24.06
CA ARG A 39 -6.90 -12.49 -24.31
C ARG A 39 -5.66 -11.59 -24.57
N ARG A 40 -5.74 -10.25 -24.56
CA ARG A 40 -4.66 -9.32 -24.95
C ARG A 40 -3.96 -8.58 -23.79
N THR A 41 -4.40 -8.71 -22.53
CA THR A 41 -4.06 -7.74 -21.46
C THR A 41 -2.97 -8.15 -20.46
N GLY A 42 -2.30 -9.30 -20.64
CA GLY A 42 -1.42 -9.88 -19.60
C GLY A 42 -0.29 -8.98 -19.10
N ARG A 43 0.27 -8.11 -19.96
CA ARG A 43 1.35 -7.18 -19.58
C ARG A 43 0.83 -5.98 -18.78
N SER A 44 -0.32 -5.43 -19.16
CA SER A 44 -0.95 -4.30 -18.45
C SER A 44 -1.47 -4.74 -17.08
N ALA A 45 -2.06 -5.94 -17.00
CA ALA A 45 -2.46 -6.56 -15.73
C ALA A 45 -1.27 -6.76 -14.78
N ARG A 46 -0.13 -7.24 -15.31
CA ARG A 46 1.11 -7.39 -14.52
C ARG A 46 1.59 -6.06 -13.95
N MET A 47 1.58 -4.97 -14.74
CA MET A 47 1.98 -3.64 -14.26
C MET A 47 1.09 -3.14 -13.13
N LEU A 48 -0.23 -3.36 -13.24
CA LEU A 48 -1.16 -3.03 -12.16
C LEU A 48 -0.85 -3.85 -10.90
N PHE A 49 -0.64 -5.16 -11.03
CA PHE A 49 -0.32 -6.01 -9.88
C PHE A 49 1.02 -5.68 -9.24
N GLU A 50 2.03 -5.27 -10.01
CA GLU A 50 3.29 -4.74 -9.47
C GLU A 50 3.06 -3.45 -8.66
N VAL A 51 2.24 -2.52 -9.14
CA VAL A 51 1.86 -1.31 -8.39
C VAL A 51 1.15 -1.66 -7.08
N LEU A 52 0.18 -2.58 -7.13
CA LEU A 52 -0.53 -3.04 -5.94
C LEU A 52 0.39 -3.77 -4.95
N GLY A 53 1.35 -4.56 -5.45
CA GLY A 53 2.33 -5.28 -4.65
C GLY A 53 3.27 -4.33 -3.90
N ASP A 54 3.81 -3.32 -4.58
CA ASP A 54 4.67 -2.29 -3.99
C ASP A 54 3.92 -1.50 -2.91
N MET A 55 2.66 -1.12 -3.17
CA MET A 55 1.81 -0.46 -2.17
C MET A 55 1.48 -1.37 -0.99
N TRP A 56 1.21 -2.66 -1.25
CA TRP A 56 0.87 -3.64 -0.23
C TRP A 56 2.01 -3.90 0.74
N VAL A 57 3.22 -4.13 0.23
CA VAL A 57 4.39 -4.43 1.07
C VAL A 57 4.73 -3.24 1.98
N VAL A 58 4.67 -2.01 1.46
CA VAL A 58 4.88 -0.79 2.26
C VAL A 58 3.72 -0.58 3.23
N GLY A 59 2.49 -0.79 2.80
CA GLY A 59 1.29 -0.59 3.62
C GLY A 59 1.25 -1.45 4.88
N ARG A 60 1.96 -2.59 4.90
CA ARG A 60 1.97 -3.51 6.03
C ARG A 60 3.28 -3.60 6.81
N ASN A 61 4.38 -3.09 6.28
CA ASN A 61 5.69 -3.22 6.91
C ASN A 61 6.08 -1.94 7.68
N PRO A 62 6.10 -1.95 9.03
CA PRO A 62 6.47 -0.77 9.83
C PRO A 62 7.87 -0.25 9.55
N TYR A 63 8.82 -1.12 9.20
CA TYR A 63 10.19 -0.72 8.86
C TYR A 63 10.24 0.07 7.55
N LEU A 64 9.54 -0.38 6.52
CA LEU A 64 9.45 0.36 5.25
C LEU A 64 8.70 1.68 5.43
N GLN A 65 7.64 1.69 6.24
CA GLN A 65 6.92 2.92 6.57
C GLN A 65 7.83 3.94 7.24
N GLU A 66 8.65 3.50 8.20
CA GLU A 66 9.60 4.37 8.88
C GLU A 66 10.64 4.93 7.92
N ASP A 67 11.30 4.05 7.16
CA ASP A 67 12.32 4.45 6.18
C ASP A 67 11.79 5.49 5.19
N LEU A 68 10.58 5.28 4.66
CA LEU A 68 9.94 6.20 3.72
C LEU A 68 9.41 7.48 4.40
N LEU A 69 9.15 7.46 5.70
CA LEU A 69 8.78 8.66 6.46
C LEU A 69 10.00 9.52 6.75
N GLU A 70 11.15 8.92 7.05
CA GLU A 70 12.42 9.62 7.33
C GLU A 70 13.09 10.09 6.03
N ASN A 71 13.09 9.27 4.98
CA ASN A 71 13.78 9.55 3.73
C ASN A 71 12.82 10.05 2.62
N ALA A 72 12.73 11.38 2.50
CA ALA A 72 11.88 12.02 1.49
C ALA A 72 12.27 11.67 0.04
N THR A 73 13.56 11.44 -0.23
CA THR A 73 14.06 11.07 -1.56
C THR A 73 13.61 9.67 -1.94
N ARG A 74 13.78 8.68 -1.04
CA ARG A 74 13.30 7.31 -1.27
C ARG A 74 11.79 7.26 -1.48
N ARG A 75 11.03 7.99 -0.65
CA ARG A 75 9.58 8.13 -0.82
C ARG A 75 9.20 8.70 -2.18
N ARG A 76 9.88 9.76 -2.63
CA ARG A 76 9.63 10.35 -3.95
C ARG A 76 9.94 9.34 -5.07
N HIS A 77 11.06 8.62 -5.00
CA HIS A 77 11.42 7.62 -6.01
C HIS A 77 10.38 6.48 -6.08
N LEU A 78 9.90 6.00 -4.93
CA LEU A 78 8.83 5.00 -4.89
C LEU A 78 7.57 5.52 -5.61
N ILE A 79 7.08 6.70 -5.21
CA ILE A 79 5.86 7.27 -5.81
C ILE A 79 6.03 7.48 -7.31
N GLN A 80 7.16 8.03 -7.74
CA GLN A 80 7.47 8.22 -9.17
C GLN A 80 7.53 6.89 -9.93
N ALA A 81 8.06 5.83 -9.32
CA ALA A 81 8.08 4.50 -9.94
C ALA A 81 6.67 3.92 -10.10
N LEU A 82 5.78 4.11 -9.11
CA LEU A 82 4.37 3.71 -9.22
C LEU A 82 3.66 4.48 -10.34
N GLU A 83 3.81 5.81 -10.37
CA GLU A 83 3.23 6.67 -11.40
C GLU A 83 3.74 6.31 -12.79
N HIS A 84 5.05 6.04 -12.92
CA HIS A 84 5.66 5.64 -14.18
C HIS A 84 5.07 4.32 -14.71
N ARG A 85 4.86 3.31 -13.85
CA ARG A 85 4.21 2.06 -14.25
C ARG A 85 2.76 2.29 -14.70
N LEU A 86 2.01 3.16 -14.03
CA LEU A 86 0.65 3.51 -14.46
C LEU A 86 0.63 4.25 -15.80
N THR A 87 1.62 5.10 -16.08
CA THR A 87 1.76 5.72 -17.42
C THR A 87 2.12 4.70 -18.50
N GLN A 88 2.93 3.68 -18.18
CA GLN A 88 3.19 2.57 -19.12
C GLN A 88 1.97 1.65 -19.33
N PHE A 89 1.07 1.56 -18.35
CA PHE A 89 -0.24 0.93 -18.52
C PHE A 89 -1.08 1.79 -19.47
N GLU A 90 -1.20 3.09 -19.22
CA GLU A 90 -1.96 4.03 -20.06
C GLU A 90 -1.61 3.94 -21.54
N SER A 91 -0.32 3.86 -21.88
CA SER A 91 0.14 3.75 -23.28
C SER A 91 -0.27 2.45 -23.98
N ARG A 92 -0.91 1.52 -23.28
CA ARG A 92 -1.35 0.20 -23.77
C ARG A 92 -2.84 -0.05 -23.56
N LEU A 93 -3.61 1.00 -23.34
CA LEU A 93 -5.06 0.89 -23.17
C LEU A 93 -5.77 0.50 -24.47
N ASP A 94 -5.19 0.82 -25.64
CA ASP A 94 -5.81 0.61 -26.96
C ASP A 94 -7.28 1.12 -27.01
N ASP A 95 -7.53 2.30 -26.43
CA ASP A 95 -8.85 2.94 -26.26
C ASP A 95 -9.91 2.09 -25.54
N ASN A 96 -9.50 1.08 -24.76
CA ASN A 96 -10.42 0.26 -23.97
C ASN A 96 -10.99 1.07 -22.78
N PRO A 97 -12.31 1.37 -22.76
CA PRO A 97 -12.90 2.21 -21.73
C PRO A 97 -12.86 1.57 -20.33
N MET A 98 -12.96 0.23 -20.25
CA MET A 98 -12.89 -0.49 -18.98
C MET A 98 -11.47 -0.45 -18.39
N ALA A 99 -10.46 -0.56 -19.25
CA ALA A 99 -9.08 -0.45 -18.84
C ALA A 99 -8.73 0.99 -18.42
N ALA A 100 -9.29 2.00 -19.09
CA ALA A 100 -9.13 3.40 -18.71
C ALA A 100 -9.75 3.70 -17.34
N GLU A 101 -10.94 3.15 -17.06
CA GLU A 101 -11.57 3.25 -15.74
C GLU A 101 -10.73 2.55 -14.65
N LEU A 102 -10.21 1.36 -14.92
CA LEU A 102 -9.35 0.64 -14.00
C LEU A 102 -8.06 1.41 -13.69
N LEU A 103 -7.46 2.04 -14.72
CA LEU A 103 -6.31 2.91 -14.57
C LEU A 103 -6.64 4.12 -13.68
N ALA A 104 -7.80 4.74 -13.85
CA ALA A 104 -8.22 5.87 -13.01
C ALA A 104 -8.31 5.47 -11.53
N LEU A 105 -8.94 4.33 -11.22
CA LEU A 105 -9.00 3.79 -9.86
C LEU A 105 -7.60 3.52 -9.28
N ALA A 106 -6.68 3.00 -10.10
CA ALA A 106 -5.30 2.74 -9.69
C ALA A 106 -4.54 4.05 -9.41
N ARG A 107 -4.72 5.08 -10.24
CA ARG A 107 -4.12 6.41 -10.04
C ARG A 107 -4.62 7.03 -8.73
N GLU A 108 -5.91 6.95 -8.45
CA GLU A 108 -6.45 7.43 -7.17
C GLU A 108 -5.89 6.63 -5.98
N ALA A 109 -5.72 5.31 -6.12
CA ALA A 109 -5.14 4.49 -5.06
C ALA A 109 -3.68 4.89 -4.76
N VAL A 110 -2.88 5.18 -5.79
CA VAL A 110 -1.51 5.72 -5.64
C VAL A 110 -1.52 7.09 -4.98
N GLN A 111 -2.45 7.98 -5.35
CA GLN A 111 -2.59 9.30 -4.71
C GLN A 111 -2.95 9.19 -3.22
N ARG A 112 -3.91 8.32 -2.87
CA ARG A 112 -4.25 8.04 -1.47
C ARG A 112 -3.05 7.49 -0.71
N PHE A 113 -2.33 6.53 -1.30
CA PHE A 113 -1.11 5.97 -0.72
C PHE A 113 -0.03 7.03 -0.47
N ALA A 114 0.22 7.91 -1.44
CA ALA A 114 1.15 9.03 -1.28
C ALA A 114 0.72 9.99 -0.15
N GLY A 115 -0.58 10.30 -0.08
CA GLY A 115 -1.16 11.15 0.96
C GLY A 115 -1.02 10.60 2.39
N CYS A 116 -1.02 9.26 2.54
CA CYS A 116 -0.88 8.61 3.85
C CYS A 116 0.41 8.98 4.58
N PHE A 117 1.52 9.25 3.89
CA PHE A 117 2.77 9.63 4.54
C PHE A 117 2.67 10.99 5.24
N GLU A 118 2.08 11.99 4.58
CA GLU A 118 1.88 13.30 5.19
C GLU A 118 0.82 13.25 6.28
N ALA A 119 -0.25 12.48 6.09
CA ALA A 119 -1.25 12.24 7.12
C ALA A 119 -0.62 11.61 8.39
N ARG A 120 0.28 10.62 8.23
CA ARG A 120 1.02 10.01 9.35
C ARG A 120 1.96 11.02 10.03
N ARG A 121 2.69 11.84 9.27
CA ARG A 121 3.53 12.91 9.85
C ARG A 121 2.71 13.88 10.69
N ARG A 122 1.54 14.30 10.19
CA ARG A 122 0.62 15.17 10.93
C ARG A 122 0.11 14.50 12.21
N LEU A 123 -0.24 13.22 12.13
CA LEU A 123 -0.69 12.45 13.29
C LEU A 123 0.41 12.32 14.36
N ARG A 124 1.67 12.07 13.97
CA ARG A 124 2.81 12.04 14.90
C ARG A 124 2.99 13.37 15.63
N ARG A 125 2.97 14.49 14.89
CA ARG A 125 3.08 15.83 15.50
C ARG A 125 1.91 16.10 16.46
N ARG A 126 0.69 15.70 16.09
CA ARG A 126 -0.49 15.84 16.95
C ARG A 126 -0.36 15.02 18.23
N LEU A 127 0.10 13.77 18.13
CA LEU A 127 0.31 12.90 19.29
C LEU A 127 1.35 13.49 20.25
N LEU A 128 2.53 13.87 19.74
CA LEU A 128 3.58 14.47 20.56
C LEU A 128 3.12 15.74 21.28
N ARG A 129 2.35 16.60 20.61
CA ARG A 129 1.77 17.81 21.23
C ARG A 129 0.77 17.47 22.33
N ALA A 130 -0.08 16.47 22.12
CA ALA A 130 -1.05 16.04 23.12
C ALA A 130 -0.37 15.44 24.37
N LEU A 131 0.78 14.79 24.19
CA LEU A 131 1.52 14.12 25.26
C LEU A 131 2.60 14.97 25.93
N ALA A 132 2.94 16.15 25.38
CA ALA A 132 4.05 16.99 25.86
C ALA A 132 3.97 17.40 27.33
N GLY A 133 2.75 17.51 27.90
CA GLY A 133 2.54 17.82 29.32
C GLY A 133 2.44 16.58 30.23
N ILE A 134 2.41 15.38 29.66
CA ILE A 134 2.17 14.12 30.36
C ILE A 134 3.46 13.29 30.45
N THR A 135 4.24 13.25 29.36
CA THR A 135 5.49 12.47 29.29
C THR A 135 6.55 13.20 28.47
N ARG A 136 7.80 12.76 28.61
CA ARG A 136 8.90 13.27 27.79
C ARG A 136 8.78 12.75 26.35
N PRO A 137 9.20 13.54 25.33
CA PRO A 137 9.16 13.10 23.94
C PRO A 137 9.89 11.78 23.69
N ASP A 138 11.00 11.55 24.39
CA ASP A 138 11.84 10.34 24.26
C ASP A 138 11.15 9.07 24.79
N ASN A 139 10.04 9.21 25.52
CA ASN A 139 9.21 8.08 25.97
C ASN A 139 8.17 7.66 24.93
N VAL A 140 8.16 8.24 23.72
CA VAL A 140 7.23 7.91 22.64
C VAL A 140 8.02 7.42 21.43
N ASP A 141 7.92 6.12 21.12
CA ASP A 141 8.65 5.50 20.02
C ASP A 141 7.72 5.18 18.84
N PHE A 142 8.06 5.73 17.68
CA PHE A 142 7.37 5.46 16.41
C PHE A 142 8.09 4.40 15.56
N GLY A 143 9.26 3.95 15.99
CA GLY A 143 10.15 3.07 15.27
C GLY A 143 9.53 1.71 14.96
N GLY A 144 9.91 1.16 13.81
CA GLY A 144 9.40 -0.13 13.35
C GLY A 144 9.65 -1.27 14.34
N LEU A 145 10.82 -1.28 14.99
CA LEU A 145 11.19 -2.33 15.95
C LEU A 145 10.27 -2.32 17.18
N ALA A 146 10.12 -1.18 17.86
CA ALA A 146 9.25 -1.06 19.01
C ALA A 146 7.81 -1.44 18.65
N ARG A 147 7.30 -0.92 17.54
CA ARG A 147 5.94 -1.22 17.10
C ARG A 147 5.71 -2.70 16.78
N VAL A 148 6.71 -3.41 16.23
CA VAL A 148 6.60 -4.85 15.97
C VAL A 148 6.73 -5.66 17.25
N ALA A 149 7.64 -5.28 18.16
CA ALA A 149 7.83 -5.96 19.44
C ALA A 149 6.60 -5.89 20.35
N HIS A 150 5.79 -4.83 20.21
CA HIS A 150 4.55 -4.62 20.95
C HIS A 150 3.29 -4.97 20.13
N ALA A 151 3.43 -5.69 19.02
CA ALA A 151 2.29 -6.03 18.16
C ALA A 151 1.44 -7.21 18.69
N THR A 152 1.99 -8.02 19.60
CA THR A 152 1.32 -9.20 20.15
C THR A 152 1.04 -9.03 21.64
N ASP A 153 -0.06 -9.60 22.10
CA ASP A 153 -0.34 -9.71 23.53
C ASP A 153 0.29 -10.98 24.13
N ALA A 154 0.19 -11.13 25.46
CA ALA A 154 0.76 -12.28 26.17
C ALA A 154 0.16 -13.64 25.76
N THR A 155 -0.98 -13.65 25.06
CA THR A 155 -1.65 -14.87 24.58
C THR A 155 -1.29 -15.22 23.15
N ASP A 156 -0.63 -14.31 22.42
CA ASP A 156 -0.32 -14.40 20.99
C ASP A 156 -1.56 -14.57 20.09
N TRP A 157 -2.77 -14.28 20.62
CA TRP A 157 -4.03 -14.41 19.88
C TRP A 157 -4.45 -13.13 19.17
N ARG A 158 -3.95 -11.98 19.61
CA ARG A 158 -4.19 -10.68 18.97
C ARG A 158 -2.88 -10.14 18.41
N VAL A 159 -2.92 -9.81 17.12
CA VAL A 159 -1.82 -9.16 16.42
C VAL A 159 -2.33 -7.82 15.88
N GLU A 160 -1.93 -6.72 16.51
CA GLU A 160 -2.22 -5.36 16.05
C GLU A 160 -0.97 -4.49 16.20
N ILE A 161 -0.53 -3.87 15.11
CA ILE A 161 0.66 -3.01 15.15
C ILE A 161 0.24 -1.64 15.73
N PRO A 162 0.73 -1.24 16.93
CA PRO A 162 0.40 0.05 17.51
C PRO A 162 0.90 1.21 16.63
N PHE A 163 0.30 2.38 16.82
CA PHE A 163 0.76 3.60 16.13
C PHE A 163 2.09 4.12 16.68
N ALA A 164 2.25 4.09 17.99
CA ALA A 164 3.46 4.41 18.76
C ALA A 164 3.45 3.57 20.04
N VAL A 165 4.63 3.38 20.63
CA VAL A 165 4.82 2.75 21.95
C VAL A 165 5.19 3.83 22.96
#